data_AF-A0A670HWL6-F1
#
_entry.id   AF-A0A670HWL6-F1
#
_cell.length_a   1.000
_cell.length_b   1.000
_cell.length_c   1.000
_cell.angle_alpha   90.00
_cell.angle_beta   90.00
_cell.angle_gamma   90.00
#
_symmetry.space_group_name_H-M   'P 1'
#
loop_
_entity.id
_entity.type
_entity.pdbx_description
1 polymer ?
#
loop_
_entity_poly.entity_id
_entity_poly.type
_entity_poly.pdbx_seq_one_letter_code
_entity_poly.pdbx_strand_id
1 'polypeptide(L)'
;MRRVAGSMDSQGEHRADYFRRSNLFVMVAILVGLSYHGWAVFSPSTIPYDLLGPLGTVTKYLVENHKTLLDIGCLLTWLGHVGEALCALKLCKMKGITDPSTQRLWLVQTFFFGIGSLYFLLTYNPRKKSW
;
A
#
# COMPACT_ATOMS: atom_id res chain seq x y z
N MET A 1 -17.81 -1.89 11.29
CA MET A 1 -18.91 -0.90 11.31
C MET A 1 -18.43 0.39 11.96
N ARG A 2 -18.36 1.49 11.20
CA ARG A 2 -18.51 2.85 11.72
C ARG A 2 -19.03 3.72 10.57
N ARG A 3 -20.30 4.11 10.66
CA ARG A 3 -20.96 5.06 9.73
C ARG A 3 -20.33 6.43 9.94
N VAL A 4 -19.89 7.07 8.87
CA VAL A 4 -19.76 8.53 8.83
C VAL A 4 -21.02 9.01 8.13
N ALA A 5 -21.84 9.75 8.87
CA ALA A 5 -23.05 10.38 8.36
C ALA A 5 -22.64 11.50 7.39
N GLY A 6 -22.88 11.27 6.10
CA GLY A 6 -22.90 12.29 5.07
C GLY A 6 -24.36 12.63 4.78
N SER A 7 -24.68 13.93 4.88
CA SER A 7 -25.94 14.54 4.49
C SER A 7 -26.38 14.10 3.09
N MET A 8 -27.68 14.00 2.86
CA MET A 8 -28.28 13.65 1.58
C MET A 8 -28.47 14.90 0.70
N ASP A 9 -27.70 15.00 -0.38
CA ASP A 9 -27.87 15.94 -1.48
C ASP A 9 -28.38 15.17 -2.72
N SER A 10 -29.57 15.56 -3.17
CA SER A 10 -30.25 14.99 -4.33
C SER A 10 -29.54 15.35 -5.64
N GLN A 11 -29.01 14.33 -6.32
CA GLN A 11 -28.45 14.37 -7.67
C GLN A 11 -27.13 15.14 -7.88
N GLY A 12 -25.97 14.49 -7.66
CA GLY A 12 -24.74 14.95 -8.33
C GLY A 12 -23.40 14.40 -7.85
N GLU A 13 -23.21 14.18 -6.55
CA GLU A 13 -21.85 14.25 -5.98
C GLU A 13 -21.23 12.96 -5.46
N HIS A 14 -21.82 11.79 -5.69
CA HIS A 14 -21.25 10.52 -5.19
C HIS A 14 -19.99 10.04 -5.96
N ARG A 15 -19.42 10.85 -6.86
CA ARG A 15 -18.27 10.47 -7.69
C ARG A 15 -16.91 10.92 -7.13
N ALA A 16 -16.88 11.95 -6.27
CA ALA A 16 -15.64 12.57 -5.81
C ALA A 16 -15.00 11.87 -4.59
N ASP A 17 -15.80 11.19 -3.75
CA ASP A 17 -15.37 10.78 -2.40
C ASP A 17 -15.29 9.26 -2.17
N TYR A 18 -15.17 8.45 -3.22
CA TYR A 18 -15.05 7.00 -3.03
C TYR A 18 -13.68 6.62 -2.46
N PHE A 19 -13.64 6.38 -1.15
CA PHE A 19 -12.49 5.82 -0.44
C PHE A 19 -12.89 4.53 0.29
N ARG A 20 -12.29 3.41 -0.10
CA ARG A 20 -12.48 2.12 0.60
C ARG A 20 -11.15 1.68 1.19
N ARG A 21 -11.08 1.70 2.52
CA ARG A 21 -9.91 1.28 3.28
C ARG A 21 -9.65 -0.23 3.12
N SER A 22 -8.38 -0.60 2.97
CA SER A 22 -7.93 -2.00 2.96
C SER A 22 -7.99 -2.63 4.35
N ASN A 23 -7.89 -3.97 4.43
CA ASN A 23 -7.93 -4.71 5.69
C ASN A 23 -6.79 -4.28 6.62
N LEU A 24 -7.12 -3.79 7.83
CA LEU A 24 -6.17 -3.31 8.82
C LEU A 24 -5.09 -4.36 9.17
N PHE A 25 -5.43 -5.64 9.22
CA PHE A 25 -4.44 -6.69 9.51
C PHE A 25 -3.35 -6.76 8.43
N VAL A 26 -3.74 -6.63 7.17
CA VAL A 26 -2.80 -6.60 6.04
C VAL A 26 -1.95 -5.32 6.08
N MET A 27 -2.56 -4.19 6.45
CA MET A 27 -1.82 -2.93 6.61
C MET A 27 -0.70 -3.07 7.64
N VAL A 28 -1.01 -3.65 8.80
CA VAL A 28 -0.04 -3.83 9.89
C VAL A 28 1.03 -4.84 9.46
N ALA A 29 0.66 -5.94 8.81
CA ALA A 29 1.62 -6.94 8.35
C ALA A 29 2.63 -6.37 7.33
N ILE A 30 2.18 -5.59 6.34
CA ILE A 30 3.07 -4.97 5.35
C ILE A 30 3.98 -3.93 6.00
N LEU A 31 3.44 -3.09 6.89
CA LEU A 31 4.24 -2.08 7.58
C LEU A 31 5.35 -2.73 8.43
N VAL A 32 5.01 -3.78 9.17
CA VAL A 32 5.98 -4.56 9.95
C VAL A 32 7.01 -5.21 9.02
N GLY A 33 6.58 -5.80 7.90
CA GLY A 33 7.47 -6.43 6.92
C GLY A 33 8.45 -5.45 6.28
N LEU A 34 7.99 -4.27 5.83
CA LEU A 34 8.83 -3.21 5.26
C LEU A 34 9.81 -2.66 6.30
N SER A 35 9.33 -2.44 7.53
CA SER A 35 10.19 -1.96 8.63
C SER A 35 11.26 -2.97 8.97
N TYR A 36 10.90 -4.26 9.04
CA TYR A 36 11.83 -5.36 9.29
C TYR A 36 12.86 -5.50 8.16
N HIS A 37 12.42 -5.44 6.90
CA HIS A 37 13.32 -5.49 5.74
C HIS A 37 14.30 -4.31 5.72
N GLY A 38 13.81 -3.10 5.99
CA GLY A 38 14.66 -1.92 6.14
C GLY A 38 15.65 -2.07 7.29
N TRP A 39 15.21 -2.59 8.44
CA TRP A 39 16.09 -2.88 9.56
C TRP A 39 17.19 -3.87 9.18
N ALA A 40 16.85 -4.94 8.46
CA ALA A 40 17.82 -5.94 8.00
C ALA A 40 18.87 -5.38 7.03
N VAL A 41 18.51 -4.37 6.24
CA VAL A 41 19.41 -3.71 5.28
C VAL A 41 20.30 -2.67 5.95
N PHE A 42 19.73 -1.79 6.80
CA PHE A 42 20.43 -0.65 7.38
C PHE A 42 21.17 -0.97 8.68
N SER A 43 20.62 -1.85 9.51
CA SER A 43 21.21 -2.23 10.80
C SER A 43 21.01 -3.71 11.10
N PRO A 44 21.59 -4.61 10.29
CA PRO A 44 21.45 -6.05 10.51
C PRO A 44 22.02 -6.52 11.86
N SER A 45 23.02 -5.84 12.41
CA SER A 45 23.68 -6.24 13.66
C SER A 45 22.84 -6.05 14.92
N THR A 46 21.79 -5.23 14.84
CA THR A 46 20.90 -4.94 15.97
C THR A 46 19.64 -5.81 16.00
N ILE A 47 19.47 -6.68 14.99
CA ILE A 47 18.34 -7.59 14.91
C ILE A 47 18.55 -8.78 15.86
N PRO A 48 17.61 -9.05 16.77
CA PRO A 48 17.70 -10.20 17.65
C PRO A 48 17.28 -11.48 16.90
N TYR A 49 18.17 -12.02 16.08
CA TYR A 49 17.91 -13.21 15.24
C TYR A 49 17.40 -14.42 16.04
N ASP A 50 17.91 -14.61 17.27
CA ASP A 50 17.54 -15.75 18.12
C ASP A 50 16.08 -15.70 18.61
N LEU A 51 15.49 -14.50 18.69
CA LEU A 51 14.09 -14.30 19.10
C LEU A 51 13.09 -14.48 17.94
N LEU A 52 13.56 -14.36 16.69
CA LEU A 52 12.74 -14.45 15.48
C LEU A 52 12.55 -15.90 15.00
N GLY A 53 13.22 -16.86 15.64
CA GLY A 53 13.13 -18.28 15.30
C GLY A 53 13.58 -18.57 13.85
N PRO A 54 12.84 -19.37 13.07
CA PRO A 54 13.23 -19.73 11.71
C PRO A 54 13.44 -18.53 10.77
N LEU A 55 12.62 -17.48 10.92
CA LEU A 55 12.76 -16.24 10.15
C LEU A 55 14.07 -15.53 10.45
N GLY A 56 14.50 -15.55 11.73
CA GLY A 56 15.78 -15.00 12.15
C GLY A 56 16.95 -15.72 11.48
N THR A 57 16.96 -17.05 11.48
CA THR A 57 18.00 -17.85 10.82
C THR A 57 18.09 -17.58 9.32
N VAL A 58 16.95 -17.52 8.62
CA VAL A 58 16.91 -17.20 7.18
C VAL A 58 17.42 -15.78 6.93
N THR A 59 16.97 -14.81 7.72
CA THR A 59 17.38 -13.40 7.56
C THR A 59 18.88 -13.26 7.81
N LYS A 60 19.41 -13.91 8.86
CA LYS A 60 20.83 -13.91 9.18
C LYS A 60 21.66 -14.52 8.04
N TYR A 61 21.22 -15.65 7.50
CA TYR A 61 21.87 -16.27 6.34
C TYR A 61 21.88 -15.35 5.11
N LEU A 62 20.76 -14.67 4.83
CA LEU A 62 20.67 -13.71 3.73
C LEU A 62 21.59 -12.50 3.95
N VAL A 63 21.66 -11.97 5.18
CA VAL A 63 22.53 -10.84 5.53
C VAL A 63 24.00 -11.23 5.37
N GLU A 64 24.40 -12.38 5.90
CA GLU A 64 25.80 -12.81 5.95
C GLU A 64 26.31 -13.30 4.59
N ASN A 65 25.49 -14.03 3.82
CA ASN A 65 25.92 -14.66 2.57
C ASN A 65 25.46 -13.91 1.30
N HIS A 66 24.40 -13.12 1.38
CA HIS A 66 23.72 -12.54 0.22
C HIS A 66 23.26 -11.09 0.43
N LYS A 67 24.08 -10.25 1.07
CA LYS A 67 23.74 -8.85 1.32
C LYS A 67 23.28 -8.10 0.06
N THR A 68 23.91 -8.36 -1.09
CA THR A 68 23.50 -7.76 -2.37
C THR A 68 22.05 -8.09 -2.75
N LEU A 69 21.56 -9.31 -2.44
CA LEU A 69 20.17 -9.67 -2.69
C LEU A 69 19.21 -8.91 -1.78
N LEU A 70 19.58 -8.63 -0.53
CA LEU A 70 18.78 -7.80 0.37
C LEU A 70 18.69 -6.35 -0.10
N ASP A 71 19.81 -5.78 -0.57
CA ASP A 71 19.87 -4.42 -1.09
C ASP A 71 19.04 -4.28 -2.38
N ILE A 72 19.17 -5.24 -3.31
CA ILE A 72 18.35 -5.30 -4.53
C ILE A 72 16.88 -5.52 -4.19
N GLY A 73 16.58 -6.46 -3.30
CA GLY A 73 15.21 -6.75 -2.86
C GLY A 73 14.56 -5.55 -2.18
N CYS A 74 15.33 -4.79 -1.40
CA CYS A 74 14.90 -3.52 -0.82
C CYS A 74 14.52 -2.55 -1.93
N LEU A 75 15.44 -2.26 -2.85
CA LEU A 75 15.19 -1.39 -4.00
C LEU A 75 13.95 -1.81 -4.79
N LEU A 76 13.81 -3.10 -5.15
CA LEU A 76 12.66 -3.61 -5.90
C LEU A 76 11.34 -3.43 -5.14
N THR A 77 11.35 -3.67 -3.83
CA THR A 77 10.17 -3.49 -2.98
C THR A 77 9.75 -2.01 -2.95
N TRP A 78 10.70 -1.10 -2.70
CA TRP A 78 10.44 0.34 -2.73
C TRP A 78 9.97 0.81 -4.12
N LEU A 79 10.59 0.33 -5.20
CA LEU A 79 10.18 0.66 -6.57
C LEU A 79 8.77 0.13 -6.89
N GLY A 80 8.42 -1.07 -6.43
CA GLY A 80 7.08 -1.63 -6.55
C GLY A 80 6.04 -0.74 -5.88
N HIS A 81 6.24 -0.42 -4.61
CA HIS A 81 5.33 0.44 -3.84
C HIS A 81 5.19 1.86 -4.43
N VAL A 82 6.29 2.46 -4.91
CA VAL A 82 6.26 3.75 -5.61
C VAL A 82 5.51 3.65 -6.93
N GLY A 83 5.77 2.61 -7.73
CA GLY A 83 5.10 2.37 -9.00
C GLY A 83 3.59 2.19 -8.84
N GLU A 84 3.17 1.40 -7.85
CA GLU A 84 1.76 1.18 -7.53
C GLU A 84 1.08 2.47 -7.06
N ALA A 85 1.75 3.27 -6.22
CA ALA A 85 1.26 4.56 -5.76
C ALA A 85 1.04 5.55 -6.92
N LEU A 86 1.97 5.61 -7.87
CA LEU A 86 1.86 6.42 -9.08
C LEU A 86 0.72 5.93 -10.00
N CYS A 87 0.57 4.62 -10.16
CA CYS A 87 -0.55 4.01 -10.90
C CYS A 87 -1.90 4.34 -10.27
N ALA A 88 -2.02 4.29 -8.93
CA ALA A 88 -3.23 4.66 -8.22
C ALA A 88 -3.60 6.14 -8.43
N LEU A 89 -2.62 7.05 -8.37
CA LEU A 89 -2.85 8.46 -8.70
C LEU A 89 -3.34 8.64 -10.15
N LYS A 90 -2.66 8.00 -11.10
CA LYS A 90 -3.03 8.08 -12.53
C LYS A 90 -4.45 7.55 -12.75
N LEU A 91 -4.81 6.45 -12.08
CA LEU A 91 -6.13 5.83 -12.19
C LEU A 91 -7.22 6.68 -11.52
N CYS A 92 -6.92 7.37 -10.41
CA CYS A 92 -7.82 8.37 -9.81
C CYS A 92 -8.12 9.52 -10.80
N LYS A 93 -7.07 10.06 -11.43
CA LYS A 93 -7.21 11.12 -12.45
C LYS A 93 -8.03 10.65 -13.65
N MET A 94 -7.78 9.44 -14.15
CA MET A 94 -8.54 8.86 -15.27
C MET A 94 -10.01 8.61 -14.95
N LYS A 95 -10.36 8.31 -13.69
CA LYS A 95 -11.75 8.05 -13.27
C LYS A 95 -12.52 9.31 -12.87
N GLY A 96 -11.91 10.49 -13.02
CA GLY A 96 -12.55 11.77 -12.71
C GLY A 96 -12.64 12.08 -11.22
N ILE A 97 -11.82 11.43 -10.38
CA ILE A 97 -11.66 11.78 -8.97
C ILE A 97 -10.74 12.99 -8.92
N THR A 98 -11.32 14.19 -8.90
CA THR A 98 -10.59 15.47 -8.88
C THR A 98 -10.26 15.97 -7.48
N ASP A 99 -10.80 15.36 -6.43
CA ASP A 99 -10.49 15.74 -5.06
C ASP A 99 -9.04 15.36 -4.67
N PRO A 100 -8.17 16.33 -4.34
CA PRO A 100 -6.77 16.07 -4.03
C PRO A 100 -6.59 15.34 -2.69
N SER A 101 -7.53 15.43 -1.76
CA SER A 101 -7.45 14.69 -0.48
C SER A 101 -7.71 13.21 -0.69
N THR A 102 -8.72 12.87 -1.49
CA THR A 102 -9.03 11.49 -1.89
C THR A 102 -7.91 10.89 -2.73
N GLN A 103 -7.30 11.65 -3.65
CA GLN A 103 -6.10 11.19 -4.39
C GLN A 103 -4.91 10.90 -3.47
N ARG A 104 -4.62 11.77 -2.50
CA ARG A 104 -3.56 11.54 -1.52
C ARG A 104 -3.85 10.33 -0.64
N LEU A 105 -5.10 10.16 -0.22
CA LEU A 105 -5.52 8.99 0.55
C LEU A 105 -5.29 7.71 -0.26
N TRP A 106 -5.64 7.68 -1.55
CA TRP A 106 -5.38 6.54 -2.44
C TRP A 106 -3.89 6.32 -2.73
N LEU A 107 -3.09 7.38 -2.82
CA LEU A 107 -1.63 7.29 -2.95
C LEU A 107 -1.01 6.67 -1.70
N VAL A 108 -1.31 7.23 -0.52
CA VAL A 108 -0.77 6.75 0.76
C VAL A 108 -1.23 5.31 1.00
N GLN A 109 -2.52 5.04 0.79
CA GLN A 109 -3.09 3.70 0.81
C GLN A 109 -2.32 2.74 -0.10
N THR A 110 -2.13 3.07 -1.37
CA THR A 110 -1.50 2.13 -2.32
C THR A 110 0.00 1.98 -2.07
N PHE A 111 0.67 3.05 -1.64
CA PHE A 111 2.06 3.00 -1.21
C PHE A 111 2.26 2.03 -0.04
N PHE A 112 1.33 1.98 0.93
CA PHE A 112 1.42 1.06 2.07
C PHE A 112 0.73 -0.31 1.85
N PHE A 113 -0.19 -0.47 0.86
CA PHE A 113 -1.02 -1.68 0.69
C PHE A 113 -0.77 -2.48 -0.59
N GLY A 114 -0.08 -1.91 -1.58
CA GLY A 114 0.21 -2.52 -2.89
C GLY A 114 -1.00 -2.93 -3.74
N ILE A 115 -0.81 -3.88 -4.68
CA ILE A 115 -1.80 -4.40 -5.67
C ILE A 115 -3.22 -4.62 -5.11
N GLY A 116 -3.37 -4.97 -3.83
CA GLY A 116 -4.66 -5.20 -3.20
C GLY A 116 -5.59 -3.97 -3.19
N SER A 117 -5.05 -2.75 -3.00
CA SER A 117 -5.86 -1.54 -3.12
C SER A 117 -6.18 -1.19 -4.58
N LEU A 118 -5.23 -1.46 -5.48
CA LEU A 118 -5.36 -1.20 -6.91
C LEU A 118 -6.47 -2.07 -7.53
N TYR A 119 -6.64 -3.32 -7.08
CA TYR A 119 -7.72 -4.21 -7.52
C TYR A 119 -9.10 -3.60 -7.27
N PHE A 120 -9.33 -3.02 -6.08
CA PHE A 120 -10.60 -2.35 -5.77
C PHE A 120 -10.84 -1.10 -6.62
N LEU A 121 -9.78 -0.37 -6.98
CA LEU A 121 -9.88 0.80 -7.87
C LEU A 121 -10.11 0.36 -9.33
N LEU A 122 -9.50 -0.74 -9.77
CA LEU A 122 -9.66 -1.32 -11.10
C LEU A 122 -11.08 -1.86 -11.33
N THR A 123 -11.62 -2.58 -10.34
CA THR A 123 -13.01 -3.09 -10.39
C THR A 123 -14.07 -2.01 -10.20
N TYR A 124 -13.72 -0.83 -9.67
CA TYR A 124 -14.64 0.29 -9.58
C TYR A 124 -14.98 0.82 -10.98
N ASN A 125 -16.15 0.46 -11.51
CA ASN A 125 -16.67 1.01 -12.75
C ASN A 125 -17.54 2.22 -12.40
N PRO A 126 -17.15 3.47 -12.75
CA PRO A 126 -18.03 4.61 -12.56
C PRO A 126 -19.26 4.36 -13.43
N ARG A 127 -20.45 4.21 -12.83
CA ARG A 127 -21.71 4.03 -13.57
C ARG A 127 -21.73 5.00 -14.76
N LYS A 128 -21.68 4.44 -15.98
CA LYS A 128 -21.96 5.20 -17.20
C LYS A 128 -23.38 5.71 -17.04
N LYS A 129 -23.59 7.02 -17.16
CA LYS A 129 -24.94 7.59 -17.30
C LYS A 129 -25.54 6.91 -18.53
N SER A 130 -26.47 5.98 -18.33
CA SER A 130 -27.40 5.59 -19.39
C SER A 130 -28.37 6.76 -19.52
N TRP A 131 -28.30 7.46 -20.65
CA TRP A 131 -29.38 8.32 -21.10
C TRP A 131 -30.49 7.44 -21.67
#